data_AF-A0A2P4P681-F1
#
_entry.id   AF-A0A2P4P681-F1
#
_cell.length_a   1.000
_cell.length_b   1.000
_cell.length_c   1.000
_cell.angle_alpha   90.00
_cell.angle_beta   90.00
_cell.angle_gamma   90.00
#
_symmetry.space_group_name_H-M   'P 1'
#
loop_
_entity.id
_entity.type
_entity.pdbx_description
1 polymer ?
#
loop_
_entity_poly.entity_id
_entity_poly.type
_entity_poly.pdbx_seq_one_letter_code
_entity_poly.pdbx_strand_id
1 'polypeptide(L)'
;MAGTTIRVPIAETTFSNRVFIHDYPRSSKIEAHFQSNERLYISYYNIISLGTYPSTPKLTQKSKNNASQYPIPDDYIVETKFSERKWSVSSTQSSTAVVNTFLQKINLKSSTKSSGPRLFGFDIEPLYHARLQIGFRPVTAVTTEVNN
;
A
#
# COMPACT_ATOMS: atom_id res chain seq x y z
N MET A 1 -24.85 -19.34 20.41
CA MET A 1 -24.04 -18.11 20.45
C MET A 1 -23.66 -17.75 19.03
N ALA A 2 -24.28 -16.71 18.46
CA ALA A 2 -23.97 -16.24 17.12
C ALA A 2 -22.73 -15.33 17.21
N GLY A 3 -21.66 -15.68 16.49
CA GLY A 3 -20.49 -14.83 16.37
C GLY A 3 -20.84 -13.61 15.52
N THR A 4 -20.78 -12.43 16.13
CA THR A 4 -20.96 -11.16 15.42
C THR A 4 -19.78 -10.93 14.50
N THR A 5 -19.92 -11.32 13.23
CA THR A 5 -19.01 -10.92 12.16
C THR A 5 -19.16 -9.41 11.96
N ILE A 6 -18.19 -8.63 12.42
CA ILE A 6 -18.06 -7.22 12.03
C ILE A 6 -17.63 -7.20 10.56
N ARG A 7 -18.61 -7.26 9.66
CA ARG A 7 -18.40 -6.85 8.27
C ARG A 7 -18.25 -5.33 8.30
N VAL A 8 -17.03 -4.84 8.12
CA VAL A 8 -16.82 -3.45 7.71
C VAL A 8 -17.49 -3.32 6.34
N PRO A 9 -18.59 -2.57 6.20
CA PRO A 9 -19.27 -2.43 4.93
C PRO A 9 -18.45 -1.47 4.09
N ILE A 10 -17.49 -2.00 3.35
CA ILE A 10 -16.91 -1.26 2.24
C ILE A 10 -17.97 -1.41 1.16
N ALA A 11 -18.79 -0.36 0.97
CA ALA A 11 -19.56 -0.18 -0.26
C ALA A 11 -18.65 -0.46 -1.46
N GLU A 12 -19.17 -0.87 -2.61
CA GLU A 12 -18.41 -1.12 -3.84
C GLU A 12 -17.63 0.14 -4.31
N THR A 13 -16.60 0.51 -3.56
CA THR A 13 -15.77 1.68 -3.75
C THR A 13 -14.56 1.21 -4.50
N THR A 14 -14.42 1.72 -5.71
CA THR A 14 -13.27 1.50 -6.58
C THR A 14 -12.00 1.88 -5.82
N PHE A 15 -11.25 0.88 -5.34
CA PHE A 15 -10.09 1.07 -4.46
C PHE A 15 -9.00 1.89 -5.14
N SER A 16 -8.83 1.69 -6.44
CA SER A 16 -8.00 2.52 -7.30
C SER A 16 -8.61 2.57 -8.69
N ASN A 17 -8.32 3.64 -9.43
CA ASN A 17 -8.59 3.73 -10.86
C ASN A 17 -7.39 3.25 -11.71
N ARG A 18 -6.52 2.44 -11.11
CA ARG A 18 -5.35 1.84 -11.76
C ARG A 18 -5.59 0.36 -11.95
N VAL A 19 -5.11 -0.17 -13.07
CA VAL A 19 -5.07 -1.61 -13.33
C VAL A 19 -3.75 -2.15 -12.81
N PHE A 20 -3.78 -3.26 -12.07
CA PHE A 20 -2.57 -3.87 -11.51
C PHE A 20 -2.25 -5.21 -12.19
N ILE A 21 -1.00 -5.40 -12.58
CA ILE A 21 -0.48 -6.67 -13.13
C ILE A 21 0.50 -7.25 -12.11
N HIS A 22 0.23 -8.46 -11.62
CA HIS A 22 1.05 -9.11 -10.59
C HIS A 22 0.84 -10.63 -10.53
N ASP A 23 1.82 -11.31 -9.92
CA ASP A 23 1.68 -12.70 -9.40
C ASP A 23 1.98 -12.73 -7.89
N TYR A 24 1.61 -11.66 -7.17
CA TYR A 24 1.74 -11.60 -5.71
C TYR A 24 0.88 -12.68 -5.03
N PRO A 25 1.39 -13.42 -4.02
CA PRO A 25 2.66 -13.23 -3.32
C PRO A 25 3.86 -14.01 -3.90
N ARG A 26 3.71 -14.78 -4.98
CA ARG A 26 4.83 -15.53 -5.60
C ARG A 26 5.92 -14.60 -6.13
N SER A 27 5.52 -13.42 -6.57
CA SER A 27 6.42 -12.32 -6.94
C SER A 27 6.13 -11.07 -6.11
N SER A 28 7.18 -10.41 -5.62
CA SER A 28 7.09 -9.12 -4.94
C SER A 28 6.81 -7.95 -5.89
N LYS A 29 6.88 -8.19 -7.21
CA LYS A 29 6.77 -7.16 -8.24
C LYS A 29 5.31 -6.94 -8.64
N ILE A 30 4.91 -5.68 -8.70
CA ILE A 30 3.58 -5.25 -9.12
C ILE A 30 3.73 -4.09 -10.11
N GLU A 31 3.04 -4.18 -11.24
CA GLU A 31 2.93 -3.08 -12.19
C GLU A 31 1.56 -2.41 -12.02
N ALA A 32 1.52 -1.08 -12.08
CA ALA A 32 0.29 -0.31 -11.98
C ALA A 32 0.15 0.60 -13.20
N HIS A 33 -0.94 0.42 -13.92
CA HIS A 33 -1.27 1.13 -15.15
C HIS A 33 -2.36 2.15 -14.87
N PHE A 34 -2.10 3.41 -15.20
CA PHE A 34 -3.05 4.50 -15.09
C PHE A 34 -3.21 5.18 -16.45
N GLN A 35 -4.43 5.27 -16.96
CA GLN A 35 -4.73 6.00 -18.18
C GLN A 35 -5.30 7.39 -17.86
N SER A 36 -4.77 8.42 -18.53
CA SER A 36 -5.28 9.78 -18.41
C SER A 36 -5.01 10.51 -19.73
N ASN A 37 -6.06 11.10 -20.32
CA ASN A 37 -5.98 11.81 -21.61
C ASN A 37 -5.25 10.98 -22.69
N GLU A 38 -5.66 9.72 -22.87
CA GLU A 38 -5.09 8.76 -23.84
C GLU A 38 -3.62 8.38 -23.60
N ARG A 39 -2.99 8.90 -22.53
CA ARG A 39 -1.63 8.55 -22.13
C ARG A 39 -1.64 7.47 -21.07
N LEU A 40 -0.80 6.45 -21.28
CA LEU A 40 -0.54 5.40 -20.31
C LEU A 40 0.63 5.78 -19.41
N TYR A 41 0.39 5.75 -18.10
CA TYR A 41 1.39 5.92 -17.06
C TYR A 41 1.61 4.60 -16.35
N ILE A 42 2.85 4.12 -16.34
CA ILE A 42 3.23 2.86 -15.70
C ILE A 42 4.09 3.15 -14.47
N SER A 43 3.68 2.61 -13.33
CA SER A 43 4.47 2.57 -12.11
C SER A 43 4.83 1.14 -11.78
N TYR A 44 6.04 0.92 -11.27
CA TYR A 44 6.46 -0.41 -10.79
C TYR A 44 6.64 -0.37 -9.28
N TYR A 45 6.30 -1.46 -8.62
CA TYR A 45 6.49 -1.65 -7.19
C TYR A 45 7.22 -2.96 -6.96
N ASN A 46 8.10 -2.97 -5.98
CA ASN A 46 8.76 -4.14 -5.44
C ASN A 46 8.55 -4.14 -3.94
N ILE A 47 7.69 -5.03 -3.46
CA ILE A 47 7.29 -5.11 -2.06
C ILE A 47 8.40 -5.82 -1.28
N ILE A 48 9.13 -5.06 -0.46
CA ILE A 48 10.23 -5.58 0.35
C ILE A 48 9.70 -6.19 1.64
N SER A 49 8.77 -5.49 2.29
CA SER A 49 8.04 -5.97 3.47
C SER A 49 6.59 -5.57 3.31
N LEU A 50 5.66 -6.52 3.47
CA LEU A 50 4.22 -6.24 3.36
C LEU A 50 3.71 -5.41 4.54
N GLY A 51 4.30 -5.58 5.72
CA GLY A 51 3.82 -4.99 6.96
C GLY A 51 2.48 -5.57 7.43
N THR A 52 2.00 -5.07 8.57
CA THR A 52 0.71 -5.48 9.17
C THR A 52 -0.14 -4.27 9.52
N TYR A 53 -1.47 -4.40 9.43
CA TYR A 53 -2.34 -3.36 9.97
C TYR A 53 -2.41 -3.51 11.50
N PRO A 54 -2.13 -2.45 12.28
CA PRO A 54 -2.39 -2.48 13.71
C PRO A 54 -3.90 -2.52 13.95
N SER A 55 -4.33 -2.93 15.16
CA SER A 55 -5.75 -3.06 15.51
C SER A 55 -6.57 -1.79 15.24
N THR A 56 -5.92 -0.63 15.37
CA THR A 56 -6.52 0.67 15.07
C THR A 56 -5.62 1.41 14.05
N PRO A 57 -5.77 1.13 12.74
CA PRO A 57 -4.87 1.67 11.73
C PRO A 57 -5.08 3.17 11.53
N LYS A 58 -3.98 3.90 11.44
CA LYS A 58 -3.99 5.29 10.95
C LYS A 58 -4.38 5.26 9.47
N LEU A 59 -5.16 6.24 9.04
CA LEU A 59 -5.57 6.38 7.64
C LEU A 59 -4.77 7.49 6.95
N THR A 60 -4.56 7.36 5.65
CA THR A 60 -4.07 8.47 4.82
C THR A 60 -5.03 9.66 4.91
N GLN A 61 -4.50 10.88 4.76
CA GLN A 61 -5.32 12.09 4.81
C GLN A 61 -6.43 12.08 3.75
N LYS A 62 -7.66 12.41 4.16
CA LYS A 62 -8.80 12.58 3.25
C LYS A 62 -8.56 13.79 2.35
N SER A 63 -8.61 13.60 1.04
CA SER A 63 -8.54 14.73 0.11
C SER A 63 -9.88 15.47 0.05
N LYS A 64 -9.86 16.76 -0.35
CA LYS A 64 -11.08 17.58 -0.52
C LYS A 64 -12.08 16.99 -1.54
N ASN A 65 -11.63 16.10 -2.42
CA ASN A 65 -12.42 15.55 -3.52
C ASN A 65 -13.04 14.18 -3.19
N ASN A 66 -13.26 13.86 -1.91
CA ASN A 66 -13.72 12.54 -1.46
C ASN A 66 -12.85 11.37 -1.95
N ALA A 67 -11.55 11.60 -2.18
CA ALA A 67 -10.67 10.50 -2.55
C ALA A 67 -10.61 9.47 -1.43
N SER A 68 -10.52 8.19 -1.81
CA SER A 68 -10.39 7.06 -0.89
C SER A 68 -9.25 7.28 0.10
N GLN A 69 -9.51 6.95 1.36
CA GLN A 69 -8.48 6.87 2.39
C GLN A 69 -8.03 5.43 2.52
N TYR A 70 -6.74 5.22 2.77
CA TYR A 70 -6.15 3.91 2.88
C TYR A 70 -5.56 3.71 4.28
N PRO A 71 -5.71 2.54 4.89
CA PRO A 71 -5.02 2.22 6.12
C PRO A 71 -3.52 2.11 5.88
N ILE A 72 -2.74 2.62 6.83
CA ILE A 72 -1.27 2.60 6.79
C ILE A 72 -0.79 1.40 7.61
N PRO A 73 -0.06 0.45 6.98
CA PRO A 73 0.53 -0.68 7.68
C PRO A 73 1.83 -0.30 8.40
N ASP A 74 2.06 -0.93 9.55
CA ASP A 74 3.33 -0.89 10.26
C ASP A 74 4.36 -1.76 9.54
N ASP A 75 5.64 -1.38 9.60
CA ASP A 75 6.79 -2.11 9.03
C ASP A 75 6.69 -2.42 7.52
N TYR A 76 5.92 -1.64 6.78
CA TYR A 76 5.80 -1.77 5.33
C TYR A 76 6.96 -1.08 4.63
N ILE A 77 7.58 -1.79 3.69
CA ILE A 77 8.72 -1.30 2.91
C ILE A 77 8.47 -1.64 1.44
N VAL A 78 8.56 -0.64 0.58
CA VAL A 78 8.34 -0.77 -0.86
C VAL A 78 9.36 0.02 -1.64
N GLU A 79 9.89 -0.60 -2.68
CA GLU A 79 10.53 0.12 -3.76
C GLU A 79 9.51 0.48 -4.83
N THR A 80 9.48 1.73 -5.26
CA THR A 80 8.62 2.18 -6.37
C THR A 80 9.46 2.80 -7.48
N LYS A 81 9.10 2.56 -8.74
CA LYS A 81 9.72 3.18 -9.91
C LYS A 81 8.65 3.97 -10.66
N PHE A 82 8.92 5.24 -10.94
CA PHE A 82 8.03 6.12 -11.70
C PHE A 82 8.84 6.90 -12.72
N SER A 83 8.36 6.96 -13.97
CA SER A 83 9.00 7.71 -15.07
C SER A 83 10.52 7.48 -15.14
N GLU A 84 10.91 6.21 -15.30
CA GLU A 84 12.29 5.73 -15.45
C GLU A 84 13.19 5.78 -14.20
N ARG A 85 12.78 6.44 -13.12
CA ARG A 85 13.58 6.58 -11.89
C ARG A 85 13.09 5.64 -10.78
N LYS A 86 14.01 4.94 -10.10
CA LYS A 86 13.76 3.96 -9.02
C LYS A 86 13.88 4.61 -7.63
N TRP A 87 13.00 4.26 -6.71
CA TRP A 87 12.89 4.80 -5.36
C TRP A 87 12.66 3.68 -4.34
N SER A 88 13.19 3.80 -3.12
CA SER A 88 12.85 2.95 -1.97
C SER A 88 12.18 3.82 -0.91
N VAL A 89 11.06 3.35 -0.36
CA VAL A 89 10.19 4.07 0.55
C VAL A 89 9.74 3.12 1.66
N SER A 90 9.78 3.59 2.92
CA SER A 90 9.30 2.84 4.09
C SER A 90 8.15 3.58 4.79
N SER A 91 7.24 2.84 5.41
CA SER A 91 6.05 3.40 6.08
C SER A 91 6.34 4.06 7.43
N THR A 92 7.56 3.88 7.97
CA THR A 92 8.01 4.57 9.20
C THR A 92 8.23 6.07 8.98
N GLN A 93 8.42 6.48 7.73
CA GLN A 93 8.52 7.89 7.36
C GLN A 93 7.15 8.46 7.01
N SER A 94 6.82 9.65 7.55
CA SER A 94 5.58 10.37 7.19
C SER A 94 5.47 10.56 5.67
N SER A 95 4.26 10.42 5.11
CA SER A 95 3.99 10.63 3.68
C SER A 95 4.52 11.98 3.17
N THR A 96 4.46 13.04 3.99
CA THR A 96 5.02 14.36 3.66
C THR A 96 6.54 14.36 3.60
N ALA A 97 7.20 13.68 4.55
CA ALA A 97 8.66 13.56 4.57
C ALA A 97 9.15 12.79 3.33
N VAL A 98 8.50 11.67 3.01
CA VAL A 98 8.82 10.88 1.82
C VAL A 98 8.59 11.66 0.52
N VAL A 99 7.46 12.37 0.40
CA VAL A 99 7.16 13.20 -0.77
C VAL A 99 8.19 14.33 -0.91
N ASN A 100 8.59 14.97 0.19
CA ASN A 100 9.61 16.01 0.16
C ASN A 100 10.99 15.46 -0.23
N THR A 101 11.40 14.32 0.33
CA THR A 101 12.64 13.62 -0.06
C THR A 101 12.60 13.21 -1.54
N PHE A 102 11.45 12.75 -2.03
CA PHE A 102 11.24 12.42 -3.44
C PHE A 102 11.41 13.66 -4.33
N LEU A 103 10.72 14.77 -4.03
CA LEU A 103 10.78 16.03 -4.78
C LEU A 103 12.20 16.61 -4.83
N GLN A 104 12.92 16.59 -3.70
CA GLN A 104 14.32 17.02 -3.63
C GLN A 104 15.22 16.17 -4.54
N LYS A 105 15.09 14.84 -4.51
CA LYS A 105 15.94 13.93 -5.31
C LYS A 105 15.69 14.01 -6.81
N ILE A 106 14.50 14.43 -7.24
CA ILE A 106 14.18 14.58 -8.67
C ILE A 106 14.45 15.98 -9.23
N ASN A 107 14.92 16.93 -8.41
CA ASN A 107 15.09 18.34 -8.76
C ASN A 107 13.81 18.99 -9.34
N LEU A 108 12.62 18.45 -9.05
CA LEU A 108 11.37 19.13 -9.36
C LEU A 108 11.00 20.05 -8.19
N LYS A 109 10.71 21.33 -8.47
CA LYS A 109 10.01 22.19 -7.51
C LYS A 109 8.71 21.50 -7.08
N SER A 110 8.33 21.71 -5.83
CA SER A 110 7.21 21.15 -5.05
C SER A 110 5.78 21.23 -5.64
N SER A 111 5.67 21.56 -6.92
CA SER A 111 4.43 21.86 -7.67
C SER A 111 3.74 20.61 -8.23
N THR A 112 4.43 19.48 -8.39
CA THR A 112 3.75 18.24 -8.80
C THR A 112 3.05 17.63 -7.59
N LYS A 113 1.71 17.72 -7.58
CA LYS A 113 0.82 17.04 -6.61
C LYS A 113 0.94 15.53 -6.77
N SER A 114 2.04 14.93 -6.32
CA SER A 114 2.22 13.49 -6.30
C SER A 114 1.27 12.90 -5.27
N SER A 115 0.53 11.87 -5.66
CA SER A 115 -0.35 11.18 -4.72
C SER A 115 0.50 10.31 -3.80
N GLY A 116 0.60 10.69 -2.52
CA GLY A 116 1.25 9.89 -1.49
C GLY A 116 0.78 8.43 -1.49
N PRO A 117 -0.54 8.15 -1.44
CA PRO A 117 -1.05 6.78 -1.54
C PRO A 117 -0.52 6.01 -2.75
N ARG A 118 -0.45 6.64 -3.94
CA ARG A 118 0.11 5.99 -5.13
C ARG A 118 1.62 5.78 -5.01
N LEU A 119 2.38 6.72 -4.43
CA LEU A 119 3.83 6.57 -4.26
C LEU A 119 4.14 5.37 -3.34
N PHE A 120 3.39 5.22 -2.25
CA PHE A 120 3.54 4.10 -1.33
C PHE A 120 2.82 2.83 -1.81
N GLY A 121 1.95 2.92 -2.81
CA GLY A 121 1.14 1.78 -3.25
C GLY A 121 0.08 1.34 -2.23
N PHE A 122 -0.42 2.26 -1.40
CA PHE A 122 -1.50 1.95 -0.45
C PHE A 122 -2.84 1.68 -1.14
N ASP A 123 -3.00 2.13 -2.38
CA ASP A 123 -4.13 1.86 -3.26
C ASP A 123 -3.94 0.58 -4.11
N ILE A 124 -2.91 -0.24 -3.83
CA ILE A 124 -2.75 -1.55 -4.46
C ILE A 124 -3.65 -2.56 -3.73
N GLU A 125 -4.79 -2.86 -4.34
CA GLU A 125 -5.83 -3.72 -3.75
C GLU A 125 -5.34 -5.13 -3.34
N PRO A 126 -4.55 -5.86 -4.14
CA PRO A 126 -4.03 -7.17 -3.74
C PRO A 126 -3.26 -7.16 -2.41
N LEU A 127 -2.52 -6.08 -2.13
CA LEU A 127 -1.76 -5.95 -0.89
C LEU A 127 -2.66 -5.66 0.31
N TYR A 128 -3.75 -4.92 0.10
CA TYR A 128 -4.76 -4.70 1.13
C TYR A 128 -5.37 -6.04 1.57
N HIS A 129 -5.82 -6.86 0.62
CA HIS A 129 -6.40 -8.17 0.91
C HIS A 129 -5.40 -9.14 1.55
N ALA A 130 -4.15 -9.15 1.09
CA ALA A 130 -3.10 -9.97 1.68
C ALA A 130 -2.87 -9.65 3.18
N ARG A 131 -2.89 -8.36 3.55
CA ARG A 131 -2.75 -7.94 4.96
C ARG A 131 -3.94 -8.32 5.83
N LEU A 132 -5.15 -8.25 5.28
CA LEU A 132 -6.33 -8.73 5.99
C LEU A 132 -6.19 -10.21 6.33
N GLN A 133 -5.76 -11.04 5.39
CA GLN A 133 -5.57 -12.48 5.65
C GLN A 133 -4.54 -12.77 6.76
N ILE A 134 -3.51 -11.94 6.92
CA ILE A 134 -2.54 -12.07 8.02
C ILE A 134 -3.18 -11.74 9.37
N GLY A 135 -3.94 -10.64 9.44
CA GLY A 135 -4.61 -10.19 10.67
C GLY A 135 -5.70 -11.14 11.17
N PHE A 136 -6.22 -12.03 10.31
CA PHE A 136 -7.21 -13.06 10.67
C PHE A 136 -6.61 -14.46 10.89
N ARG A 137 -5.31 -14.67 10.68
CA ARG A 137 -4.68 -15.95 11.03
C ARG A 137 -4.56 -16.03 12.56
N PRO A 138 -5.15 -17.05 13.23
CA PRO A 138 -4.83 -17.28 14.63
C PRO A 138 -3.33 -17.57 14.71
N VAL A 139 -2.65 -16.90 15.64
CA VAL A 139 -1.27 -17.23 15.98
C VAL A 139 -1.29 -18.67 16.50
N THR A 140 -0.96 -19.64 15.65
CA THR A 140 -0.70 -21.01 16.11
C THR A 140 0.46 -20.91 17.08
N ALA A 141 0.18 -21.15 18.36
CA ALA A 141 1.18 -21.30 19.39
C ALA A 141 2.22 -22.31 18.89
N VAL A 142 3.48 -21.88 18.79
CA VAL A 142 4.60 -22.81 18.65
C VAL A 142 4.68 -23.54 19.98
N THR A 143 4.12 -24.75 20.04
CA THR A 143 4.41 -25.67 21.14
C THR A 143 5.83 -26.17 20.91
N THR A 144 6.76 -25.65 21.71
CA THR A 144 8.09 -26.24 21.85
C THR A 144 7.91 -27.64 22.43
N GLU A 145 8.00 -28.67 21.60
CA GLU A 145 8.21 -30.04 22.08
C GLU A 145 9.65 -30.11 22.60
N VAL A 146 9.79 -30.03 23.93
CA VAL A 146 11.02 -30.41 24.63
C VAL A 146 11.02 -31.92 24.65
N ASN A 147 11.76 -32.52 23.72
CA ASN A 147 12.02 -33.96 23.72
C ASN A 147 12.87 -34.31 24.96
N ASN A 148 12.32 -35.17 25.81
CA ASN A 148 12.96 -35.71 27.00
C ASN A 148 13.47 -37.13 26.72
#